data_AF-A0A525CEG0-F1
#
_entry.id   AF-A0A525CEG0-F1
#
_cell.length_a   1.000
_cell.length_b   1.000
_cell.length_c   1.000
_cell.angle_alpha   90.00
_cell.angle_beta   90.00
_cell.angle_gamma   90.00
#
_symmetry.space_group_name_H-M   'P 1'
#
loop_
_entity.id
_entity.type
_entity.pdbx_description
1 polymer ?
#
loop_
_entity_poly.entity_id
_entity_poly.type
_entity_poly.pdbx_seq_one_letter_code
_entity_poly.pdbx_strand_id
1 'polypeptide(L)'
;MRRWNAVVWGLAILVMAVMVFAAGVQAQSTGEAMDEAGLIAGWERLVQSDPETQVFERIEEKRYRFVTTRFPYDGEIEVINTSIDSTAGMYEYEYGYSFGVVEVDLSGVDDEFYRRHGASYGQFLEYTFLYYDADQEKWLASWELDYGGIDDASCSLSWWSFFNEYLVWLLFLLILIVVLIFSIRKSSRHMKKALAGQDQALSDQKEALDLARQSTELQKESLAVLREIREKLGAGSPDPE
;
A
#
# COMPACT_ATOMS: atom_id res chain seq x y z
N MET A 1 -30.03 56.90 -43.10
CA MET A 1 -29.54 56.69 -41.71
C MET A 1 -29.17 55.22 -41.47
N ARG A 2 -28.21 54.64 -42.20
CA ARG A 2 -27.88 53.20 -42.09
C ARG A 2 -26.37 52.91 -42.03
N ARG A 3 -25.52 53.92 -42.27
CA ARG A 3 -24.05 53.82 -42.25
C ARG A 3 -23.42 54.15 -40.89
N TRP A 4 -24.15 54.83 -40.00
CA TRP A 4 -23.66 55.18 -38.65
C TRP A 4 -23.66 53.99 -37.68
N ASN A 5 -24.60 53.05 -37.82
CA ASN A 5 -24.65 51.89 -36.94
C ASN A 5 -23.46 50.94 -37.16
N ALA A 6 -23.02 50.75 -38.41
CA ALA A 6 -21.91 49.83 -38.71
C ALA A 6 -20.57 50.26 -38.09
N VAL A 7 -20.32 51.58 -37.99
CA VAL A 7 -19.10 52.11 -37.38
C VAL A 7 -19.14 51.97 -35.85
N VAL A 8 -20.30 52.22 -35.23
CA VAL A 8 -20.47 52.07 -33.78
C VAL A 8 -20.38 50.61 -33.34
N TRP A 9 -20.99 49.69 -34.09
CA TRP A 9 -20.85 48.25 -33.82
C TRP A 9 -19.43 47.73 -34.09
N GLY A 10 -18.74 48.24 -35.11
CA GLY A 10 -17.33 47.89 -35.38
C GLY A 10 -16.38 48.35 -34.28
N LEU A 11 -16.58 49.55 -33.74
CA LEU A 11 -15.80 50.08 -32.61
C LEU A 11 -16.08 49.33 -31.30
N ALA A 12 -17.34 48.96 -31.05
CA ALA A 12 -17.70 48.16 -29.88
C ALA A 12 -17.07 46.76 -29.92
N ILE A 13 -17.02 46.12 -31.09
CA ILE A 13 -16.36 44.82 -31.27
C ILE A 13 -14.83 44.94 -31.11
N LEU A 14 -14.23 46.02 -31.62
CA LEU A 14 -12.79 46.26 -31.47
C LEU A 14 -12.39 46.52 -30.01
N VAL A 15 -13.21 47.26 -29.26
CA VAL A 15 -13.02 47.51 -27.83
C VAL A 15 -13.22 46.22 -27.03
N MET A 16 -14.21 45.39 -27.36
CA MET A 16 -14.38 44.06 -26.73
C MET A 16 -13.20 43.13 -27.05
N ALA A 17 -12.70 43.13 -28.28
CA ALA A 17 -11.54 42.33 -28.67
C ALA A 17 -10.26 42.77 -27.94
N VAL A 18 -10.06 44.08 -27.75
CA VAL A 18 -8.93 44.62 -26.97
C VAL A 18 -9.08 44.34 -25.47
N MET A 19 -10.30 44.36 -24.91
CA MET A 19 -10.51 43.97 -23.50
C MET A 19 -10.32 42.46 -23.28
N VAL A 20 -10.71 41.61 -24.23
CA VAL A 20 -10.44 40.16 -24.17
C VAL A 20 -8.94 39.86 -24.33
N PHE A 21 -8.21 40.67 -25.11
CA PHE A 21 -6.75 40.55 -25.24
C PHE A 21 -5.99 41.11 -24.02
N ALA A 22 -6.50 42.18 -23.40
CA ALA A 22 -5.90 42.76 -22.19
C ALA A 22 -6.16 41.93 -20.92
N ALA A 23 -7.26 41.17 -20.88
CA ALA A 23 -7.50 40.16 -19.85
C ALA A 23 -6.65 38.89 -20.02
N GLY A 24 -5.90 38.77 -21.13
CA GLY A 24 -5.01 37.66 -21.45
C GLY A 24 -3.55 37.89 -21.09
N VAL A 25 -3.18 39.02 -20.47
CA VAL A 25 -1.86 39.14 -19.81
C VAL A 25 -1.97 38.43 -18.46
N GLN A 26 -2.11 37.10 -18.54
CA GLN A 26 -1.69 36.23 -17.44
C GLN A 26 -0.24 36.57 -17.17
N ALA A 27 0.08 36.80 -15.90
CA ALA A 27 1.45 36.93 -15.43
C ALA A 27 2.29 35.87 -16.14
N GLN A 28 3.30 36.31 -16.89
CA GLN A 28 4.38 35.41 -17.26
C GLN A 28 4.91 34.89 -15.94
N SER A 29 4.60 33.63 -15.62
CA SER A 29 5.35 32.87 -14.63
C SER A 29 6.77 32.86 -15.17
N THR A 30 7.57 33.80 -14.68
CA THR A 30 9.00 33.61 -14.67
C THR A 30 9.16 32.37 -13.81
N GLY A 31 9.55 31.25 -14.42
CA GLY A 31 9.75 30.00 -13.69
C GLY A 31 10.54 30.29 -12.41
N GLU A 32 10.12 29.68 -11.31
CA GLU A 32 10.85 29.78 -10.06
C GLU A 32 12.20 29.10 -10.30
N ALA A 33 13.31 29.79 -10.04
CA ALA A 33 14.62 29.19 -10.21
C ALA A 33 14.86 28.10 -9.16
N MET A 34 15.72 27.12 -9.47
CA MET A 34 16.21 26.12 -8.51
C MET A 34 17.27 26.74 -7.57
N ASP A 35 16.90 27.81 -6.87
CA ASP A 35 17.72 28.54 -5.92
C ASP A 35 16.90 28.91 -4.67
N GLU A 36 17.56 29.54 -3.68
CA GLU A 36 16.93 29.93 -2.42
C GLU A 36 15.74 30.88 -2.64
N ALA A 37 15.86 31.82 -3.59
CA ALA A 37 14.81 32.79 -3.87
C ALA A 37 13.57 32.10 -4.47
N GLY A 38 13.76 31.17 -5.41
CA GLY A 38 12.70 30.34 -5.94
C GLY A 38 12.04 29.46 -4.88
N LEU A 39 12.84 28.85 -3.99
CA LEU A 39 12.32 28.02 -2.90
C LEU A 39 11.43 28.83 -1.94
N ILE A 40 11.88 30.03 -1.55
CA ILE A 40 11.10 30.94 -0.69
C ILE A 40 9.83 31.37 -1.42
N ALA A 41 9.90 31.72 -2.70
CA ALA A 41 8.72 32.11 -3.48
C ALA A 41 7.69 30.97 -3.57
N GLY A 42 8.15 29.74 -3.80
CA GLY A 42 7.30 28.55 -3.82
C GLY A 42 6.65 28.29 -2.46
N TRP A 43 7.40 28.45 -1.37
CA TRP A 43 6.88 28.33 -0.01
C TRP A 43 5.85 29.43 0.31
N GLU A 44 6.13 30.69 -0.03
CA GLU A 44 5.20 31.81 0.14
C GLU A 44 3.88 31.54 -0.58
N ARG A 45 3.94 31.05 -1.83
CA ARG A 45 2.77 30.63 -2.61
C ARG A 45 1.98 29.55 -1.88
N LEU A 46 2.66 28.52 -1.38
CA LEU A 46 2.01 27.39 -0.69
C LEU A 46 1.30 27.85 0.58
N VAL A 47 1.95 28.66 1.42
CA VAL A 47 1.35 29.20 2.65
C VAL A 47 0.16 30.10 2.35
N GLN A 48 0.25 30.95 1.32
CA GLN A 48 -0.87 31.80 0.87
C GLN A 48 -2.05 30.99 0.32
N SER A 49 -1.77 29.82 -0.27
CA SER A 49 -2.80 28.93 -0.82
C SER A 49 -3.47 28.03 0.22
N ASP A 50 -2.91 27.92 1.43
CA ASP A 50 -3.51 27.14 2.51
C ASP A 50 -4.85 27.80 2.94
N PRO A 51 -5.99 27.10 2.83
CA PRO A 51 -7.29 27.63 3.25
C PRO A 51 -7.36 27.99 4.74
N GLU A 52 -6.47 27.45 5.57
CA GLU A 52 -6.38 27.79 6.99
C GLU A 52 -5.51 29.03 7.27
N THR A 53 -4.83 29.57 6.26
CA THR A 53 -4.11 30.85 6.36
C THR A 53 -5.09 32.01 6.21
N GLN A 54 -5.22 32.82 7.26
CA GLN A 54 -6.07 34.02 7.25
C GLN A 54 -5.29 35.26 6.81
N VAL A 55 -4.03 35.38 7.24
CA VAL A 55 -3.14 36.50 6.91
C VAL A 55 -1.75 35.95 6.66
N PHE A 56 -1.15 36.35 5.55
CA PHE A 56 0.25 36.11 5.26
C PHE A 56 0.81 37.29 4.47
N GLU A 57 1.47 38.21 5.18
CA GLU A 57 1.98 39.46 4.61
C GLU A 57 3.46 39.62 4.93
N ARG A 58 4.28 39.90 3.92
CA ARG A 58 5.71 40.13 4.10
C ARG A 58 5.93 41.46 4.81
N ILE A 59 6.58 41.42 5.98
CA ILE A 59 6.95 42.60 6.76
C ILE A 59 8.36 43.04 6.35
N GLU A 60 9.29 42.09 6.36
CA GLU A 60 10.71 42.28 6.03
C GLU A 60 11.23 41.08 5.22
N GLU A 61 12.52 41.09 4.89
CA GLU A 61 13.16 39.89 4.33
C GLU A 61 13.10 38.74 5.34
N LYS A 62 12.58 37.58 4.90
CA LYS A 62 12.43 36.38 5.74
C LYS A 62 11.49 36.53 6.94
N ARG A 63 10.71 37.61 7.05
CA ARG A 63 9.77 37.83 8.15
C ARG A 63 8.39 38.25 7.67
N TYR A 64 7.37 37.59 8.20
CA TYR A 64 5.99 37.72 7.71
C TYR A 64 5.01 37.83 8.88
N ARG A 65 3.96 38.63 8.70
CA ARG A 65 2.77 38.60 9.54
C ARG A 65 2.01 37.34 9.18
N PHE A 66 1.74 36.48 10.16
CA PHE A 66 1.08 35.20 9.93
C PHE A 66 -0.05 34.97 10.93
N VAL A 67 -1.24 34.68 10.38
CA VAL A 67 -2.44 34.34 11.14
C VAL A 67 -3.07 33.12 10.51
N THR A 68 -3.39 32.11 11.32
CA THR A 68 -3.98 30.85 10.86
C THR A 68 -5.13 30.40 11.75
N THR A 69 -6.06 29.63 11.20
CA THR A 69 -7.09 28.91 11.97
C THR A 69 -6.64 27.52 12.42
N ARG A 70 -5.57 26.97 11.84
CA ARG A 70 -5.09 25.59 12.08
C ARG A 70 -4.66 25.36 13.54
N PHE A 71 -4.10 26.41 14.13
CA PHE A 71 -3.76 26.51 15.55
C PHE A 71 -3.91 27.97 15.99
N PRO A 72 -4.14 28.26 17.29
CA PRO A 72 -4.45 29.59 17.77
C PRO A 72 -3.21 30.50 17.77
N TYR A 73 -2.81 30.98 16.59
CA TYR A 73 -1.64 31.82 16.39
C TYR A 73 -1.96 33.05 15.56
N ASP A 74 -1.50 34.19 16.06
CA ASP A 74 -1.67 35.51 15.49
C ASP A 74 -0.39 36.33 15.73
N GLY A 75 0.66 36.00 14.99
CA GLY A 75 2.02 36.46 15.29
C GLY A 75 2.85 36.73 14.05
N GLU A 76 4.17 36.60 14.21
CA GLU A 76 5.13 36.73 13.11
C GLU A 76 5.79 35.37 12.86
N ILE A 77 6.03 35.05 11.60
CA ILE A 77 6.80 33.87 11.22
C ILE A 77 8.10 34.32 10.57
N GLU A 78 9.20 33.72 11.00
CA GLU A 78 10.55 34.03 10.52
C GLU A 78 11.15 32.81 9.85
N VAL A 79 11.72 32.98 8.66
CA VAL A 79 12.50 31.94 7.98
C VAL A 79 13.89 31.92 8.60
N ILE A 80 14.19 30.86 9.35
CA ILE A 80 15.45 30.71 10.08
C ILE A 80 16.54 30.05 9.22
N ASN A 81 16.17 29.15 8.31
CA ASN A 81 17.09 28.45 7.44
C ASN A 81 16.40 27.99 6.16
N THR A 82 17.18 27.80 5.10
CA THR A 82 16.73 27.23 3.83
C THR A 82 17.78 26.26 3.33
N SER A 83 17.37 25.06 2.94
CA SER A 83 18.29 24.05 2.39
C SER A 83 17.74 23.47 1.10
N ILE A 84 18.60 23.35 0.09
CA ILE A 84 18.30 22.66 -1.16
C ILE A 84 19.23 21.46 -1.28
N ASP A 85 18.65 20.27 -1.38
CA ASP A 85 19.34 19.03 -1.66
C ASP A 85 19.05 18.58 -3.10
N SER A 86 20.02 18.84 -3.98
CA SER A 86 20.00 18.37 -5.36
C SER A 86 20.51 16.93 -5.53
N THR A 87 20.89 16.25 -4.44
CA THR A 87 21.37 14.85 -4.43
C THR A 87 20.27 13.84 -4.12
N ALA A 88 19.07 14.29 -3.77
CA ALA A 88 17.91 13.44 -3.49
C ALA A 88 17.55 12.48 -4.65
N GLY A 89 17.98 12.78 -5.88
CA GLY A 89 17.87 11.87 -7.04
C GLY A 89 18.86 10.69 -7.07
N MET A 90 19.72 10.50 -6.06
CA MET A 90 20.71 9.40 -6.00
C MET A 90 20.19 8.14 -5.29
N TYR A 91 19.04 8.21 -4.60
CA TYR A 91 18.44 7.07 -3.90
C TYR A 91 17.11 6.66 -4.53
N GLU A 92 17.16 5.66 -5.40
CA GLU A 92 16.12 4.68 -5.79
C GLU A 92 14.72 5.16 -6.27
N TYR A 93 14.37 6.44 -6.12
CA TYR A 93 13.19 7.03 -6.73
C TYR A 93 13.58 7.58 -8.10
N GLU A 94 12.97 7.01 -9.14
CA GLU A 94 13.23 7.21 -10.58
C GLU A 94 12.98 8.65 -11.08
N TYR A 95 12.62 9.55 -10.18
CA TYR A 95 12.25 10.92 -10.49
C TYR A 95 13.30 11.87 -9.92
N GLY A 96 14.15 12.43 -10.79
CA GLY A 96 15.26 13.32 -10.44
C GLY A 96 14.84 14.69 -9.89
N TYR A 97 13.95 14.72 -8.90
CA TYR A 97 13.53 15.96 -8.23
C TYR A 97 14.63 16.47 -7.29
N SER A 98 14.81 17.78 -7.27
CA SER A 98 15.58 18.43 -6.20
C SER A 98 14.66 18.73 -5.03
N PHE A 99 15.15 18.56 -3.82
CA PHE A 99 14.38 18.71 -2.60
C PHE A 99 14.77 20.01 -1.88
N GLY A 100 13.80 20.72 -1.32
CA GLY A 100 13.99 21.99 -0.63
C GLY A 100 13.24 22.01 0.71
N VAL A 101 13.85 22.63 1.71
CA VAL A 101 13.23 22.84 3.04
C VAL A 101 13.35 24.30 3.43
N VAL A 102 12.26 24.88 3.90
CA VAL A 102 12.20 26.23 4.49
C VAL A 102 11.91 26.08 5.99
N GLU A 103 12.95 26.18 6.81
CA GLU A 103 12.78 26.12 8.26
C GLU A 103 12.25 27.46 8.77
N VAL A 104 11.22 27.40 9.60
CA VAL A 104 10.50 28.58 10.10
C VAL A 104 10.31 28.53 11.60
N ASP A 105 10.38 29.69 12.25
CA ASP A 105 10.08 29.88 13.67
C ASP A 105 8.86 30.79 13.86
N LEU A 106 8.02 30.44 14.83
CA LEU A 106 6.87 31.24 15.25
C LEU A 106 7.31 32.17 16.39
N SER A 107 7.39 33.47 16.10
CA SER A 107 7.83 34.46 17.10
C SER A 107 6.89 34.53 18.31
N GLY A 108 7.47 34.44 19.50
CA GLY A 108 6.75 34.67 20.76
C GLY A 108 5.94 33.46 21.27
N VAL A 109 6.14 32.27 20.72
CA VAL A 109 5.61 31.02 21.28
C VAL A 109 6.66 30.31 22.14
N ASP A 110 6.21 29.44 23.05
CA ASP A 110 7.07 28.63 23.92
C ASP A 110 6.97 27.14 23.60
N ASP A 111 7.80 26.33 24.27
CA ASP A 111 7.78 24.87 24.10
C ASP A 111 6.43 24.23 24.51
N GLU A 112 5.67 24.87 25.41
CA GLU A 112 4.35 24.37 25.79
C GLU A 112 3.36 24.50 24.64
N PHE A 113 3.43 25.59 23.88
CA PHE A 113 2.65 25.78 22.66
C PHE A 113 2.89 24.66 21.66
N TYR A 114 4.15 24.38 21.32
CA TYR A 114 4.51 23.30 20.39
C TYR A 114 4.08 21.93 20.91
N ARG A 115 4.15 21.68 22.22
CA ARG A 115 3.64 20.44 22.80
C ARG A 115 2.12 20.31 22.72
N ARG A 116 1.38 21.40 22.92
CA ARG A 116 -0.09 21.40 22.89
C ARG A 116 -0.64 21.34 21.46
N HIS A 117 0.03 21.99 20.52
CA HIS A 117 -0.41 22.14 19.13
C HIS A 117 0.46 21.38 18.11
N GLY A 118 1.31 20.46 18.58
CA GLY A 118 2.32 19.81 17.74
C GLY A 118 1.77 19.05 16.53
N ALA A 119 0.55 18.49 16.62
CA ALA A 119 -0.09 17.84 15.47
C ALA A 119 -0.48 18.87 14.39
N SER A 120 -1.16 19.95 14.78
CA SER A 120 -1.56 21.04 13.88
C SER A 120 -0.35 21.78 13.31
N TYR A 121 0.66 22.04 14.13
CA TYR A 121 1.92 22.65 13.69
C TYR A 121 2.69 21.70 12.76
N GLY A 122 2.71 20.40 13.06
CA GLY A 122 3.31 19.38 12.19
C GLY A 122 2.68 19.34 10.80
N GLN A 123 1.35 19.48 10.70
CA GLN A 123 0.67 19.60 9.40
C GLN A 123 1.04 20.89 8.66
N PHE A 124 1.18 22.00 9.38
CA PHE A 124 1.68 23.24 8.78
C PHE A 124 3.11 23.08 8.23
N LEU A 125 3.97 22.31 8.91
CA LEU A 125 5.31 22.01 8.42
C LEU A 125 5.30 21.21 7.11
N GLU A 126 4.22 20.54 6.72
CA GLU A 126 4.15 19.87 5.40
C GLU A 126 4.30 20.88 4.24
N TYR A 127 3.90 22.14 4.46
CA TYR A 127 4.07 23.23 3.48
C TYR A 127 5.52 23.75 3.41
N THR A 128 6.39 23.35 4.33
CA THR A 128 7.81 23.75 4.37
C THR A 128 8.73 22.83 3.57
N PHE A 129 8.22 21.69 3.12
CA PHE A 129 8.92 20.72 2.29
C PHE A 129 8.47 20.87 0.84
N LEU A 130 9.39 21.25 -0.04
CA LEU A 130 9.12 21.49 -1.44
C LEU A 130 10.02 20.62 -2.33
N TYR A 131 9.52 20.36 -3.52
CA TYR A 131 10.18 19.58 -4.56
C TYR A 131 10.24 20.41 -5.82
N TYR A 132 11.42 20.55 -6.39
CA TYR A 132 11.61 21.28 -7.63
C TYR A 132 11.25 20.40 -8.82
N ASP A 133 10.21 20.80 -9.55
CA ASP A 133 9.88 20.27 -10.86
C ASP A 133 10.67 21.04 -11.93
N ALA A 134 11.63 20.36 -12.54
CA ALA A 134 12.48 20.93 -13.58
C ALA A 134 11.73 21.17 -14.89
N ASP A 135 10.65 20.42 -15.16
CA ASP A 135 9.85 20.55 -16.39
C ASP A 135 8.93 21.77 -16.31
N GLN A 136 8.39 22.04 -15.12
CA GLN A 136 7.52 23.19 -14.86
C GLN A 136 8.26 24.44 -14.35
N GLU A 137 9.56 24.31 -14.06
CA GLU A 137 10.39 25.34 -13.41
C GLU A 137 9.67 25.89 -12.16
N LYS A 138 9.26 25.00 -11.26
CA LYS A 138 8.42 25.36 -10.12
C LYS A 138 8.71 24.51 -8.89
N TRP A 139 8.67 25.13 -7.72
CA TRP A 139 8.67 24.42 -6.45
C TRP A 139 7.26 23.99 -6.10
N LEU A 140 7.08 22.68 -5.98
CA LEU A 140 5.82 21.99 -5.73
C LEU A 140 5.81 21.38 -4.33
N ALA A 141 4.63 21.32 -3.72
CA ALA A 141 4.46 20.50 -2.53
C ALA A 141 4.47 19.01 -2.89
N SER A 142 4.68 18.13 -1.91
CA SER A 142 4.67 16.67 -2.13
C SER A 142 3.38 16.17 -2.80
N TRP A 143 2.22 16.72 -2.41
CA TRP A 143 0.92 16.36 -3.00
C TRP A 143 0.69 16.93 -4.40
N GLU A 144 1.44 17.95 -4.82
CA GLU A 144 1.34 18.51 -6.17
C GLU A 144 2.11 17.66 -7.20
N LEU A 145 3.12 16.89 -6.76
CA LEU A 145 3.92 16.01 -7.62
C LEU A 145 3.09 14.87 -8.24
N ASP A 146 2.16 14.29 -7.48
CA ASP A 146 1.35 13.15 -7.95
C ASP A 146 0.37 13.53 -9.07
N TYR A 147 0.00 14.81 -9.21
CA TYR A 147 -0.98 15.25 -10.21
C TYR A 147 -0.38 15.49 -11.61
N GLY A 148 0.93 15.76 -11.73
CA GLY A 148 1.60 15.86 -13.03
C GLY A 148 1.66 14.54 -13.79
N GLY A 149 1.63 13.41 -13.08
CA GLY A 149 1.56 12.07 -13.67
C GLY A 149 0.15 11.61 -14.06
N ILE A 150 -0.90 12.32 -13.64
CA ILE A 150 -2.30 11.90 -13.87
C ILE A 150 -2.88 12.50 -15.16
N ASP A 151 -2.41 13.68 -15.60
CA ASP A 151 -2.95 14.30 -16.83
C ASP A 151 -2.33 13.73 -18.13
N ASP A 152 -1.08 13.27 -18.11
CA ASP A 152 -0.50 12.48 -19.22
C ASP A 152 -0.88 10.98 -19.13
N ALA A 153 -1.28 10.51 -17.96
CA ALA A 153 -2.09 9.32 -17.81
C ALA A 153 -3.54 9.62 -18.19
N SER A 154 -3.74 10.11 -19.41
CA SER A 154 -4.99 9.98 -20.12
C SER A 154 -5.65 8.65 -19.73
N CYS A 155 -6.87 8.75 -19.23
CA CYS A 155 -7.73 7.65 -18.78
C CYS A 155 -8.04 6.60 -19.86
N SER A 156 -7.12 6.29 -20.77
CA SER A 156 -6.90 4.92 -21.19
C SER A 156 -6.12 4.22 -20.09
N LEU A 157 -6.83 3.61 -19.15
CA LEU A 157 -6.36 2.36 -18.53
C LEU A 157 -6.00 1.45 -19.71
N SER A 158 -4.74 1.51 -20.13
CA SER A 158 -4.23 0.67 -21.19
C SER A 158 -4.34 -0.73 -20.64
N TRP A 159 -5.42 -1.42 -20.99
CA TRP A 159 -5.63 -2.82 -20.64
C TRP A 159 -4.36 -3.63 -20.92
N TRP A 160 -3.59 -3.23 -21.94
CA TRP A 160 -2.30 -3.80 -22.29
C TRP A 160 -1.22 -3.70 -21.21
N SER A 161 -1.12 -2.62 -20.44
CA SER A 161 -0.13 -2.52 -19.34
C SER A 161 -0.54 -3.40 -18.16
N PHE A 162 -1.83 -3.42 -17.84
CA PHE A 162 -2.39 -4.31 -16.83
C PHE A 162 -2.24 -5.79 -17.23
N PHE A 163 -2.43 -6.12 -18.52
CA PHE A 163 -2.14 -7.45 -19.02
C PHE A 163 -0.64 -7.73 -19.03
N ASN A 164 0.24 -6.84 -19.47
CA ASN A 164 1.65 -7.20 -19.60
C ASN A 164 2.32 -7.50 -18.24
N GLU A 165 2.01 -6.71 -17.21
CA GLU A 165 2.62 -6.89 -15.89
C GLU A 165 1.94 -8.00 -15.07
N TYR A 166 0.60 -8.07 -15.10
CA TYR A 166 -0.13 -9.04 -14.27
C TYR A 166 -0.42 -10.38 -14.98
N LEU A 167 -0.32 -10.47 -16.31
CA LEU A 167 -0.57 -11.74 -17.03
C LEU A 167 0.49 -12.79 -16.73
N VAL A 168 1.75 -12.40 -16.52
CA VAL A 168 2.80 -13.34 -16.10
C VAL A 168 2.46 -13.94 -14.74
N TRP A 169 2.03 -13.11 -13.78
CA TRP A 169 1.60 -13.55 -12.45
C TRP A 169 0.31 -14.39 -12.48
N LEU A 170 -0.66 -14.00 -13.30
CA LEU A 170 -1.90 -14.76 -13.49
C LEU A 170 -1.64 -16.12 -14.15
N LEU A 171 -0.74 -16.19 -15.14
CA LEU A 171 -0.33 -17.46 -15.76
C LEU A 171 0.41 -18.34 -14.76
N PHE A 172 1.32 -17.78 -13.97
CA PHE A 172 2.01 -18.52 -12.91
C PHE A 172 1.01 -19.11 -11.89
N LEU A 173 0.04 -18.30 -11.45
CA LEU A 173 -1.00 -18.72 -10.50
C LEU A 173 -1.91 -19.80 -11.10
N LEU A 174 -2.27 -19.68 -12.38
CA LEU A 174 -3.06 -20.68 -13.09
C LEU A 174 -2.30 -22.00 -13.25
N ILE A 175 -1.02 -21.96 -13.59
CA ILE A 175 -0.15 -23.15 -13.64
C ILE A 175 -0.06 -23.82 -12.28
N LEU A 176 0.12 -23.03 -11.20
CA LEU A 176 0.17 -23.54 -9.83
C LEU A 176 -1.13 -24.28 -9.46
N ILE A 177 -2.29 -23.69 -9.77
CA ILE A 177 -3.60 -24.29 -9.51
C ILE A 177 -3.74 -25.62 -10.27
N VAL A 178 -3.35 -25.66 -11.55
CA VAL A 178 -3.41 -26.87 -12.36
C VAL A 178 -2.52 -27.97 -11.76
N VAL A 179 -1.28 -27.65 -11.38
CA VAL A 179 -0.36 -28.60 -10.74
C VAL A 179 -0.93 -29.14 -9.43
N LEU A 180 -1.53 -28.29 -8.60
CA LEU A 180 -2.18 -28.71 -7.35
C LEU A 180 -3.37 -29.66 -7.61
N ILE A 181 -4.23 -29.36 -8.58
CA ILE A 181 -5.36 -30.23 -8.95
C ILE A 181 -4.86 -31.60 -9.43
N PHE A 182 -3.82 -31.64 -10.26
CA PHE A 182 -3.22 -32.88 -10.72
C PHE A 182 -2.57 -33.67 -9.57
N SER A 183 -1.89 -32.99 -8.65
CA SER A 183 -1.28 -33.60 -7.46
C SER A 183 -2.33 -34.22 -6.53
N ILE A 184 -3.41 -33.50 -6.24
CA ILE A 184 -4.54 -34.01 -5.43
C ILE A 184 -5.17 -35.23 -6.12
N ARG A 185 -5.41 -35.16 -7.43
CA ARG A 185 -5.96 -36.29 -8.19
C ARG A 185 -5.04 -37.51 -8.16
N LYS A 186 -3.73 -37.33 -8.32
CA LYS A 186 -2.75 -38.43 -8.25
C LYS A 186 -2.68 -39.02 -6.83
N SER A 187 -2.62 -38.16 -5.81
CA SER A 187 -2.60 -38.56 -4.39
C SER A 187 -3.84 -39.37 -4.01
N SER A 188 -5.02 -38.94 -4.45
CA SER A 188 -6.27 -39.67 -4.18
C SER A 188 -6.27 -41.11 -4.71
N ARG A 189 -5.57 -41.39 -5.82
CA ARG A 189 -5.41 -42.75 -6.36
C ARG A 189 -4.50 -43.61 -5.48
N HIS A 190 -3.43 -43.03 -4.95
CA HIS A 190 -2.54 -43.73 -4.01
C HIS A 190 -3.23 -44.00 -2.68
N MET A 191 -3.99 -43.03 -2.17
CA MET A 191 -4.77 -43.17 -0.93
C MET A 191 -5.84 -44.25 -1.04
N LYS A 192 -6.57 -44.33 -2.18
CA LYS A 192 -7.53 -45.41 -2.42
C LYS A 192 -6.88 -46.80 -2.46
N LYS A 193 -5.69 -46.92 -3.04
CA LYS A 193 -4.93 -48.19 -3.04
C LYS A 193 -4.44 -48.56 -1.63
N ALA A 194 -3.99 -47.57 -0.85
CA ALA A 194 -3.56 -47.79 0.53
C ALA A 194 -4.72 -48.23 1.43
N LEU A 195 -5.88 -47.59 1.30
CA LEU A 195 -7.09 -47.96 2.04
C LEU A 195 -7.59 -49.36 1.68
N ALA A 196 -7.60 -49.72 0.39
CA ALA A 196 -7.97 -51.08 -0.02
C ALA A 196 -7.02 -52.15 0.55
N GLY A 197 -5.72 -51.86 0.64
CA GLY A 197 -4.76 -52.75 1.28
C GLY A 197 -4.96 -52.83 2.80
N GLN A 198 -5.38 -51.75 3.44
CA GLN A 198 -5.69 -51.72 4.87
C GLN A 198 -6.97 -52.51 5.20
N ASP A 199 -8.02 -52.37 4.39
CA ASP A 199 -9.26 -53.14 4.53
C ASP A 199 -9.00 -54.65 4.38
N GLN A 200 -8.15 -55.03 3.43
CA GLN A 200 -7.73 -56.42 3.26
C GLN A 200 -6.93 -56.93 4.48
N ALA A 201 -5.97 -56.15 4.96
CA ALA A 201 -5.20 -56.51 6.16
C ALA A 201 -6.08 -56.64 7.42
N LEU A 202 -7.13 -55.83 7.55
CA LEU A 202 -8.11 -55.94 8.64
C LEU A 202 -8.97 -57.20 8.52
N SER A 203 -9.35 -57.58 7.30
CA SER A 203 -10.04 -58.85 7.03
C SER A 203 -9.18 -60.05 7.43
N ASP A 204 -7.91 -60.05 7.02
CA ASP A 204 -6.96 -61.12 7.33
C ASP A 204 -6.69 -61.21 8.84
N GLN A 205 -6.59 -60.07 9.54
CA GLN A 205 -6.50 -60.06 11.00
C GLN A 205 -7.74 -60.64 11.67
N LYS A 206 -8.92 -60.36 11.14
CA LYS A 206 -10.17 -60.89 11.68
C LYS A 206 -10.24 -62.41 11.52
N GLU A 207 -9.85 -62.93 10.35
CA GLU A 207 -9.78 -64.37 10.10
C GLU A 207 -8.74 -65.04 11.01
N ALA A 208 -7.55 -64.44 11.16
CA ALA A 208 -6.52 -64.94 12.06
C ALA A 208 -6.99 -64.97 13.52
N LEU A 209 -7.76 -63.97 13.96
CA LEU A 209 -8.36 -63.94 15.31
C LEU A 209 -9.40 -65.05 15.50
N ASP A 210 -10.22 -65.34 14.50
CA ASP A 210 -11.19 -66.42 14.57
C ASP A 210 -10.52 -67.80 14.57
N LEU A 211 -9.46 -68.01 13.78
CA LEU A 211 -8.64 -69.22 13.84
C LEU A 211 -7.93 -69.37 15.20
N ALA A 212 -7.44 -68.27 15.78
CA ALA A 212 -6.86 -68.28 17.13
C ALA A 212 -7.91 -68.67 18.19
N ARG A 213 -9.17 -68.22 18.05
CA ARG A 213 -10.28 -68.65 18.91
C ARG A 213 -10.59 -70.13 18.77
N GLN A 214 -10.68 -70.64 17.55
CA GLN A 214 -10.92 -72.07 17.33
C GLN A 214 -9.79 -72.94 17.88
N SER A 215 -8.52 -72.54 17.67
CA SER A 215 -7.39 -73.31 18.19
C SER A 215 -7.35 -73.32 19.73
N THR A 216 -7.75 -72.21 20.37
CA THR A 216 -7.88 -72.17 21.84
C THR A 216 -9.05 -73.01 22.35
N GLU A 217 -10.16 -73.13 21.61
CA GLU A 217 -11.24 -74.06 21.92
C GLU A 217 -10.79 -75.52 21.80
N LEU A 218 -10.13 -75.91 20.70
CA LEU A 218 -9.59 -77.25 20.52
C LEU A 218 -8.51 -77.60 21.57
N GLN A 219 -7.69 -76.63 21.99
CA GLN A 219 -6.77 -76.81 23.11
C GLN A 219 -7.52 -77.10 24.42
N LYS A 220 -8.63 -76.40 24.69
CA LYS A 220 -9.45 -76.68 25.88
C LYS A 220 -10.07 -78.07 25.82
N GLU A 221 -10.57 -78.48 24.66
CA GLU A 221 -11.14 -79.82 24.45
C GLU A 221 -10.09 -80.93 24.61
N SER A 222 -8.93 -80.79 23.97
CA SER A 222 -7.83 -81.76 24.12
C SER A 222 -7.36 -81.86 25.57
N LEU A 223 -7.27 -80.74 26.30
CA LEU A 223 -6.97 -80.73 27.73
C LEU A 223 -8.05 -81.42 28.57
N ALA A 224 -9.32 -81.28 28.21
CA ALA A 224 -10.43 -81.98 28.87
C ALA A 224 -10.35 -83.50 28.65
N VAL A 225 -10.09 -83.94 27.41
CA VAL A 225 -9.91 -85.36 27.08
C VAL A 225 -8.69 -85.95 27.79
N LEU A 226 -7.57 -85.23 27.83
CA LEU A 226 -6.37 -85.67 28.56
C LEU A 226 -6.63 -85.82 30.07
N ARG A 227 -7.46 -84.94 30.66
CA ARG A 227 -7.89 -85.09 32.06
C ARG A 227 -8.76 -86.32 32.24
N GLU A 228 -9.72 -86.57 31.35
CA GLU A 228 -10.58 -87.76 31.41
C GLU A 228 -9.76 -89.06 31.27
N ILE A 229 -8.79 -89.10 30.35
CA ILE A 229 -7.88 -90.24 30.18
C ILE A 229 -7.02 -90.43 31.45
N ARG A 230 -6.49 -89.35 32.03
CA ARG A 230 -5.73 -89.41 33.28
C ARG A 230 -6.58 -89.95 34.42
N GLU A 231 -7.84 -89.55 34.53
CA GLU A 231 -8.77 -90.06 35.55
C GLU A 231 -9.04 -91.55 35.35
N LYS A 232 -9.27 -92.01 34.12
CA LYS A 232 -9.48 -93.43 33.82
C LYS A 232 -8.24 -94.29 34.06
N LEU A 233 -7.04 -93.78 33.77
CA LEU A 233 -5.77 -94.48 34.03
C LEU A 233 -5.38 -94.44 35.52
N GLY A 234 -5.68 -93.34 36.22
CA GLY A 234 -5.48 -93.21 37.66
C GLY A 234 -6.45 -94.06 38.49
N ALA A 235 -7.66 -94.32 37.98
CA ALA A 235 -8.60 -95.28 38.56
C ALA A 235 -8.19 -96.75 38.33
N GLY A 236 -7.15 -96.98 37.51
CA GLY A 236 -6.65 -98.31 37.16
C GLY A 236 -5.30 -98.68 37.77
N SER A 237 -4.68 -97.85 38.62
CA SER A 237 -3.52 -98.29 39.39
C SER A 237 -3.98 -99.14 40.57
N PRO A 238 -3.65 -100.44 40.64
CA PRO A 238 -3.87 -101.21 41.85
C PRO A 238 -3.02 -100.60 42.96
N ASP A 239 -3.62 -100.47 44.14
CA ASP A 239 -2.90 -100.24 45.39
C ASP A 239 -1.75 -101.28 45.48
N PRO A 240 -0.50 -100.86 45.74
CA PRO A 240 0.56 -101.80 46.07
C PRO A 240 0.35 -102.30 47.50
N GLU A 241 -0.36 -103.41 47.64
CA GLU A 241 -0.22 -104.34 48.77
C GLU A 241 0.50 -105.62 48.32
#